data_AF-A0A423WZZ0-F1
#
_entry.id   AF-A0A423WZZ0-F1
#
_cell.length_a   1.000
_cell.length_b   1.000
_cell.length_c   1.000
_cell.angle_alpha   90.00
_cell.angle_beta   90.00
_cell.angle_gamma   90.00
#
_symmetry.space_group_name_H-M   'P 1'
#
loop_
_entity.id
_entity.type
_entity.pdbx_description
1 polymer ?
#
loop_
_entity_poly.entity_id
_entity_poly.type
_entity_poly.pdbx_seq_one_letter_code
_entity_poly.pdbx_strand_id
1 'polypeptide(L)'
;MGRDLQKRKRRSSRPAIKQSNRLKKPLNPLGNSTIAKNWNKKETLSQNYRRLGLAAKLGKATGGTDRTCATANGPTAAQDPLAVTPTSGAGTRGSIRSVKVERDADGKILRVIHRDNPLNDPLNDIEDDSGEDGEGWGGVEENEEDKAAAAAAAAADKGTRVVDLLEVEANRPTEKYKRHQSEREREWIERLLARHGDNTAAMARDHRLNPMQQTEANLKKKIAIYKENLN
;
A
#
# COMPACT_ATOMS: atom_id res chain seq x y z
N MET A 1 -10.10 -40.27 -34.51
CA MET A 1 -9.04 -41.31 -34.39
C MET A 1 -8.28 -41.49 -35.71
N GLY A 2 -7.90 -40.41 -36.41
CA GLY A 2 -7.40 -40.50 -37.79
C GLY A 2 -5.88 -40.43 -37.95
N ARG A 3 -5.14 -39.91 -36.96
CA ARG A 3 -3.73 -39.53 -37.13
C ARG A 3 -2.81 -40.75 -37.12
N ASP A 4 -2.05 -40.95 -38.20
CA ASP A 4 -1.19 -42.14 -38.37
C ASP A 4 -0.07 -42.24 -37.34
N LEU A 5 0.42 -41.09 -36.84
CA LEU A 5 1.35 -41.07 -35.70
C LEU A 5 0.73 -41.67 -34.42
N GLN A 6 -0.55 -41.41 -34.16
CA GLN A 6 -1.25 -42.02 -33.02
C GLN A 6 -1.50 -43.51 -33.24
N LYS A 7 -1.84 -43.92 -34.47
CA LYS A 7 -1.99 -45.36 -34.83
C LYS A 7 -0.67 -46.11 -34.66
N ARG A 8 0.44 -45.56 -35.16
CA ARG A 8 1.80 -46.12 -35.00
C ARG A 8 2.21 -46.21 -33.53
N LYS A 9 1.94 -45.17 -32.74
CA LYS A 9 2.18 -45.18 -31.27
C LYS A 9 1.32 -46.22 -30.55
N ARG A 10 0.10 -46.48 -31.00
CA ARG A 10 -0.78 -47.52 -30.43
C ARG A 10 -0.37 -48.95 -30.85
N ARG A 11 0.20 -49.11 -32.05
CA ARG A 11 0.69 -50.39 -32.58
C ARG A 11 2.07 -50.78 -32.06
N SER A 12 2.89 -49.81 -31.61
CA SER A 12 4.19 -50.13 -31.02
C SER A 12 4.03 -50.91 -29.72
N SER A 13 4.83 -51.94 -29.51
CA SER A 13 4.88 -52.77 -28.28
C SER A 13 5.41 -52.01 -27.04
N ARG A 14 5.69 -50.70 -27.17
CA ARG A 14 6.18 -49.85 -26.09
C ARG A 14 5.03 -49.49 -25.14
N PRO A 15 5.21 -49.62 -23.82
CA PRO A 15 4.16 -49.27 -22.86
C PRO A 15 3.83 -47.78 -22.92
N ALA A 16 2.55 -47.46 -23.00
CA ALA A 16 2.08 -46.07 -22.98
C ALA A 16 2.11 -45.53 -21.55
N ILE A 17 3.15 -44.77 -21.21
CA ILE A 17 3.23 -44.04 -19.93
C ILE A 17 2.16 -42.97 -19.91
N LYS A 18 1.12 -43.17 -19.10
CA LYS A 18 0.06 -42.19 -18.85
C LYS A 18 0.28 -41.59 -17.46
N GLN A 19 0.68 -40.32 -17.42
CA GLN A 19 0.72 -39.56 -16.16
C GLN A 19 -0.64 -38.91 -15.95
N SER A 20 -1.26 -39.13 -14.79
CA SER A 20 -2.52 -38.46 -14.46
C SER A 20 -2.23 -37.02 -14.08
N ASN A 21 -2.53 -36.07 -14.97
CA ASN A 21 -2.29 -34.64 -14.73
C ASN A 21 -3.37 -33.98 -13.84
N ARG A 22 -4.11 -34.77 -13.04
CA ARG A 22 -5.16 -34.25 -12.16
C ARG A 22 -4.58 -34.09 -10.77
N LEU A 23 -4.31 -32.86 -10.36
CA LEU A 23 -4.07 -32.53 -8.96
C LEU A 23 -5.35 -32.87 -8.17
N LYS A 24 -5.36 -34.03 -7.49
CA LYS A 24 -6.56 -34.56 -6.83
C LYS A 24 -6.88 -33.87 -5.50
N LYS A 25 -5.98 -33.02 -4.99
CA LYS A 25 -6.10 -32.36 -3.68
C LYS A 25 -5.50 -30.96 -3.77
N PRO A 26 -6.08 -29.95 -3.09
CA PRO A 26 -5.42 -28.66 -2.93
C PRO A 26 -4.06 -28.91 -2.27
N LEU A 27 -3.00 -28.51 -2.95
CA LEU A 27 -1.65 -28.54 -2.40
C LEU A 27 -1.55 -27.47 -1.30
N ASN A 28 -0.65 -27.67 -0.36
CA ASN A 28 -0.32 -26.61 0.59
C ASN A 28 0.13 -25.36 -0.19
N PRO A 29 -0.15 -24.14 0.31
CA PRO A 29 0.34 -22.93 -0.32
C PRO A 29 1.87 -22.96 -0.38
N LEU A 30 2.43 -22.62 -1.54
CA LEU A 30 3.86 -22.42 -1.75
C LEU A 30 4.20 -20.96 -1.40
N GLY A 31 5.39 -20.72 -0.82
CA GLY A 31 5.86 -19.39 -0.44
C GLY A 31 6.24 -19.34 1.03
N ASN A 32 5.31 -18.93 1.89
CA ASN A 32 5.59 -18.74 3.32
C ASN A 32 5.46 -20.06 4.12
N SER A 33 6.52 -20.41 4.87
CA SER A 33 6.57 -21.63 5.68
C SER A 33 5.60 -21.61 6.88
N THR A 34 5.35 -20.44 7.47
CA THR A 34 4.44 -20.21 8.59
C THR A 34 2.99 -20.48 8.18
N ILE A 35 2.58 -20.01 7.01
CA ILE A 35 1.24 -20.27 6.45
C ILE A 35 1.10 -21.76 6.08
N ALA A 36 2.12 -22.34 5.43
CA ALA A 36 2.08 -23.74 5.02
C ALA A 36 1.95 -24.72 6.20
N LYS A 37 2.60 -24.44 7.34
CA LYS A 37 2.48 -25.23 8.57
C LYS A 37 1.07 -25.16 9.18
N ASN A 38 0.44 -24.01 9.09
CA ASN A 38 -0.89 -23.77 9.64
C ASN A 38 -2.02 -23.99 8.63
N TRP A 39 -1.77 -24.65 7.49
CA TRP A 39 -2.79 -24.84 6.44
C TRP A 39 -3.64 -26.10 6.66
N ASN A 40 -4.97 -25.96 6.74
CA ASN A 40 -5.88 -27.10 6.84
C ASN A 40 -6.43 -27.50 5.46
N LYS A 41 -6.04 -28.68 4.97
CA LYS A 41 -6.47 -29.22 3.66
C LYS A 41 -7.97 -29.56 3.58
N LYS A 42 -8.67 -29.62 4.71
CA LYS A 42 -10.12 -29.90 4.77
C LYS A 42 -10.96 -28.64 4.63
N GLU A 43 -10.38 -27.48 4.92
CA GLU A 43 -11.03 -26.18 4.83
C GLU A 43 -10.87 -25.60 3.41
N THR A 44 -11.83 -24.78 2.98
CA THR A 44 -11.69 -24.01 1.75
C THR A 44 -10.60 -22.95 1.90
N LEU A 45 -10.16 -22.37 0.78
CA LEU A 45 -9.18 -21.28 0.80
C LEU A 45 -9.68 -20.12 1.68
N SER A 46 -10.92 -19.66 1.47
CA SER A 46 -11.49 -18.54 2.23
C SER A 46 -11.63 -18.84 3.72
N GLN A 47 -11.98 -20.07 4.09
CA GLN A 47 -12.06 -20.50 5.49
C GLN A 47 -10.69 -20.52 6.17
N ASN A 48 -9.66 -21.06 5.50
CA ASN A 48 -8.31 -21.08 6.03
C ASN A 48 -7.77 -19.67 6.28
N TYR A 49 -7.84 -18.78 5.27
CA TYR A 49 -7.34 -17.41 5.43
C TYR A 49 -8.07 -16.69 6.56
N ARG A 50 -9.40 -16.86 6.68
CA ARG A 50 -10.19 -16.29 7.78
C ARG A 50 -9.77 -16.83 9.15
N ARG A 51 -9.49 -18.14 9.26
CA ARG A 51 -8.96 -18.75 10.50
C ARG A 51 -7.56 -18.25 10.85
N LEU A 52 -6.75 -17.93 9.85
CA LEU A 52 -5.42 -17.35 10.02
C LEU A 52 -5.46 -15.84 10.30
N GLY A 53 -6.64 -15.21 10.36
CA GLY A 53 -6.75 -13.75 10.53
C GLY A 53 -6.32 -12.95 9.28
N LEU A 54 -6.35 -13.58 8.10
CA LEU A 54 -5.93 -12.98 6.84
C LEU A 54 -7.14 -12.81 5.90
N ALA A 55 -7.12 -11.76 5.09
CA ALA A 55 -8.14 -11.54 4.07
C ALA A 55 -7.93 -12.48 2.87
N ALA A 56 -8.98 -13.22 2.47
CA ALA A 56 -8.92 -14.13 1.32
C ALA A 56 -9.10 -13.42 -0.04
N LYS A 57 -9.83 -12.31 -0.06
CA LYS A 57 -10.13 -11.51 -1.26
C LYS A 57 -10.28 -10.05 -0.85
N LEU A 58 -9.65 -9.16 -1.61
CA LEU A 58 -9.81 -7.72 -1.43
C LEU A 58 -11.13 -7.24 -2.08
N GLY A 59 -11.91 -6.44 -1.35
CA GLY A 59 -13.18 -5.85 -1.81
C GLY A 59 -14.42 -6.71 -1.54
N LYS A 60 -15.59 -6.29 -2.05
CA LYS A 60 -16.87 -6.99 -1.85
C LYS A 60 -16.86 -8.37 -2.52
N ALA A 61 -17.13 -9.41 -1.74
CA ALA A 61 -17.37 -10.73 -2.29
C ALA A 61 -18.67 -10.72 -3.13
N THR A 62 -18.61 -11.25 -4.34
CA THR A 62 -19.80 -11.48 -5.17
C THR A 62 -20.47 -12.77 -4.72
N GLY A 63 -21.78 -12.71 -4.42
CA GLY A 63 -22.55 -13.84 -3.91
C GLY A 63 -22.54 -13.96 -2.38
N GLY A 64 -23.10 -15.06 -1.87
CA GLY A 64 -23.14 -15.35 -0.44
C GLY A 64 -21.81 -15.91 0.05
N THR A 65 -21.37 -15.47 1.23
CA THR A 65 -20.22 -16.05 1.94
C THR A 65 -20.72 -17.07 2.97
N ASP A 66 -19.92 -18.11 3.23
CA ASP A 66 -20.24 -19.07 4.29
C ASP A 66 -20.39 -18.34 5.63
N ARG A 67 -21.56 -18.47 6.27
CA ARG A 67 -21.79 -17.97 7.62
C ARG A 67 -20.95 -18.79 8.59
N THR A 68 -20.09 -18.13 9.34
CA THR A 68 -19.34 -18.81 10.42
C THR A 68 -20.25 -18.96 11.64
N CYS A 69 -19.93 -19.90 12.54
CA CYS A 69 -20.65 -20.08 13.80
C CYS A 69 -20.69 -18.82 14.69
N ALA A 70 -19.67 -17.95 14.59
CA ALA A 70 -19.66 -16.66 15.28
C ALA A 70 -20.65 -15.65 14.67
N THR A 71 -20.88 -15.72 13.35
CA THR A 71 -21.83 -14.87 12.61
C THR A 71 -23.26 -15.42 12.62
N ALA A 72 -23.49 -16.63 13.15
CA ALA A 72 -24.78 -17.30 13.09
C ALA A 72 -25.82 -16.76 14.09
N ASN A 73 -25.40 -16.04 15.13
CA ASN A 73 -26.24 -15.68 16.27
C ASN A 73 -26.69 -14.19 16.33
N GLY A 74 -26.54 -13.40 15.26
CA GLY A 74 -26.91 -11.97 15.25
C GLY A 74 -27.77 -11.56 14.05
N PRO A 75 -28.82 -10.73 14.22
CA PRO A 75 -29.72 -10.32 13.13
C PRO A 75 -29.09 -9.33 12.14
N THR A 76 -27.95 -8.75 12.48
CA THR A 76 -27.20 -7.83 11.62
C THR A 76 -25.88 -8.50 11.29
N ALA A 77 -25.75 -8.99 10.06
CA ALA A 77 -24.47 -9.39 9.51
C ALA A 77 -23.53 -8.19 9.56
N ALA A 78 -22.69 -8.11 10.59
CA ALA A 78 -21.56 -7.21 10.61
C ALA A 78 -20.78 -7.52 9.33
N GLN A 79 -20.81 -6.57 8.39
CA GLN A 79 -19.97 -6.66 7.20
C GLN A 79 -18.53 -6.78 7.70
N ASP A 80 -17.74 -7.58 7.00
CA ASP A 80 -16.30 -7.70 7.27
C ASP A 80 -15.73 -6.27 7.44
N PRO A 81 -15.07 -5.94 8.58
CA PRO A 81 -14.57 -4.58 8.82
C PRO A 81 -13.59 -4.11 7.74
N LEU A 82 -13.03 -5.03 6.95
CA LEU A 82 -12.15 -4.75 5.82
C LEU A 82 -12.89 -4.69 4.46
N ALA A 83 -14.21 -4.88 4.43
CA ALA A 83 -15.00 -4.79 3.21
C ALA A 83 -15.23 -3.34 2.80
N VAL A 84 -14.51 -2.89 1.78
CA VAL A 84 -14.73 -1.60 1.13
C VAL A 84 -16.13 -1.56 0.52
N THR A 85 -17.04 -0.82 1.15
CA THR A 85 -18.33 -0.45 0.55
C THR A 85 -18.08 0.62 -0.51
N PRO A 86 -18.42 0.40 -1.79
CA PRO A 86 -18.25 1.44 -2.80
C PRO A 86 -19.17 2.62 -2.49
N THR A 87 -18.58 3.78 -2.18
CA THR A 87 -19.24 5.11 -2.08
C THR A 87 -19.93 5.55 -3.38
N SER A 88 -19.85 4.77 -4.45
CA SER A 88 -20.44 5.07 -5.75
C SER A 88 -21.93 4.73 -5.88
N GLY A 89 -22.58 4.17 -4.84
CA GLY A 89 -23.98 3.71 -4.92
C GLY A 89 -25.03 4.53 -4.17
N ALA A 90 -24.69 5.18 -3.05
CA ALA A 90 -25.67 5.91 -2.25
C ALA A 90 -24.99 6.99 -1.40
N GLY A 91 -25.28 8.26 -1.68
CA GLY A 91 -25.12 9.35 -0.71
C GLY A 91 -24.07 10.44 -0.99
N THR A 92 -23.11 10.25 -1.90
CA THR A 92 -22.07 11.29 -2.16
C THR A 92 -22.06 11.80 -3.60
N ARG A 93 -23.22 11.96 -4.22
CA ARG A 93 -23.40 13.17 -5.03
C ARG A 93 -23.72 14.24 -4.00
N GLY A 94 -22.76 15.13 -3.73
CA GLY A 94 -23.06 16.37 -3.03
C GLY A 94 -24.34 16.92 -3.62
N SER A 95 -25.40 16.95 -2.80
CA SER A 95 -26.68 17.52 -3.19
C SER A 95 -26.36 18.92 -3.69
N ILE A 96 -26.40 19.13 -5.01
CA ILE A 96 -26.16 20.45 -5.58
C ILE A 96 -27.37 21.27 -5.13
N ARG A 97 -27.25 21.95 -3.99
CA ARG A 97 -28.27 22.86 -3.47
C ARG A 97 -28.20 24.12 -4.32
N SER A 98 -29.30 24.46 -4.98
CA SER A 98 -29.41 25.72 -5.72
C SER A 98 -29.85 26.84 -4.77
N VAL A 99 -29.13 27.96 -4.80
CA VAL A 99 -29.41 29.15 -3.99
C VAL A 99 -29.77 30.32 -4.92
N LYS A 100 -30.76 31.13 -4.54
CA LYS A 100 -31.22 32.28 -5.34
C LYS A 100 -30.36 33.51 -5.02
N VAL A 101 -29.88 34.21 -6.04
CA VAL A 101 -28.90 35.28 -5.91
C VAL A 101 -29.29 36.47 -6.80
N GLU A 102 -29.21 37.68 -6.27
CA GLU A 102 -29.35 38.93 -7.02
C GLU A 102 -27.99 39.41 -7.55
N ARG A 103 -27.96 39.85 -8.81
CA ARG A 103 -26.76 40.28 -9.52
C ARG A 103 -26.96 41.68 -10.10
N ASP A 104 -25.86 42.43 -10.18
CA ASP A 104 -25.81 43.72 -10.87
C ASP A 104 -25.77 43.56 -12.40
N ALA A 105 -25.91 44.66 -13.14
CA ALA A 105 -25.87 44.73 -14.61
C ALA A 105 -24.58 44.12 -15.22
N ASP A 106 -23.47 44.14 -14.48
CA ASP A 106 -22.18 43.53 -14.85
C ASP A 106 -22.03 42.07 -14.38
N GLY A 107 -23.07 41.47 -13.82
CA GLY A 107 -23.10 40.05 -13.43
C GLY A 107 -22.42 39.72 -12.09
N LYS A 108 -21.94 40.73 -11.35
CA LYS A 108 -21.40 40.56 -9.99
C LYS A 108 -22.51 40.29 -8.98
N ILE A 109 -22.28 39.34 -8.08
CA ILE A 109 -23.25 38.95 -7.03
C ILE A 109 -23.30 40.04 -5.96
N LEU A 110 -24.50 40.59 -5.72
CA LEU A 110 -24.73 41.60 -4.69
C LEU A 110 -25.31 40.97 -3.41
N ARG A 111 -26.29 40.06 -3.53
CA ARG A 111 -26.96 39.46 -2.36
C ARG A 111 -27.42 38.03 -2.63
N VAL A 112 -27.15 37.14 -1.67
CA VAL A 112 -27.68 35.76 -1.65
C VAL A 112 -28.97 35.77 -0.84
N ILE A 113 -30.11 35.46 -1.49
CA ILE A 113 -31.41 35.44 -0.84
C ILE A 113 -31.60 34.07 -0.18
N HIS A 114 -31.45 34.01 1.14
CA HIS A 114 -31.96 32.91 1.94
C HIS A 114 -33.49 33.04 2.08
N ARG A 115 -34.20 31.91 2.21
CA ARG A 115 -35.62 31.94 2.57
C ARG A 115 -35.73 32.17 4.07
N ASP A 116 -36.76 32.91 4.50
CA ASP A 116 -37.10 33.06 5.92
C ASP A 116 -37.30 31.70 6.56
N ASN A 117 -36.65 31.47 7.71
CA ASN A 117 -36.65 30.23 8.48
C ASN A 117 -38.09 29.83 8.85
N PRO A 118 -38.74 28.92 8.11
CA PRO A 118 -40.17 28.67 8.27
C PRO A 118 -40.49 27.88 9.55
N LEU A 119 -39.47 27.40 10.26
CA LEU A 119 -39.59 26.63 11.48
C LEU A 119 -39.22 27.40 12.76
N ASN A 120 -38.86 28.69 12.65
CA ASN A 120 -38.42 29.52 13.78
C ASN A 120 -37.38 28.80 14.68
N ASP A 121 -36.42 28.14 14.03
CA ASP A 121 -35.33 27.41 14.69
C ASP A 121 -34.32 28.42 15.28
N PRO A 122 -34.13 28.45 16.62
CA PRO A 122 -33.31 29.46 17.30
C PRO A 122 -31.80 29.37 16.98
N LEU A 123 -31.32 28.34 16.29
CA LEU A 123 -29.91 28.27 15.88
C LEU A 123 -29.57 29.15 14.67
N ASN A 124 -30.56 29.51 13.83
CA ASN A 124 -30.29 30.25 12.60
C ASN A 124 -29.91 31.72 12.83
N ASP A 125 -30.28 32.29 13.98
CA ASP A 125 -29.95 33.67 14.36
C ASP A 125 -28.52 33.81 14.93
N ILE A 126 -27.88 32.68 15.30
CA ILE A 126 -26.53 32.66 15.88
C ILE A 126 -25.45 32.64 14.78
N GLU A 127 -25.77 32.14 13.58
CA GLU A 127 -24.83 32.15 12.45
C GLU A 127 -24.60 33.56 11.87
N ASP A 128 -25.56 34.49 12.00
CA ASP A 128 -25.50 35.83 11.39
C ASP A 128 -24.83 36.91 12.28
N ASP A 129 -24.60 36.62 13.57
CA ASP A 129 -23.94 37.54 14.54
C ASP A 129 -22.47 37.15 14.84
N SER A 130 -21.87 36.27 14.04
CA SER A 130 -20.47 35.80 14.22
C SER A 130 -19.48 36.36 13.20
N GLY A 131 -19.68 37.60 12.74
CA GLY A 131 -18.64 38.36 12.04
C GLY A 131 -17.86 39.21 13.03
N GLU A 132 -16.55 38.99 13.20
CA GLU A 132 -15.73 39.82 14.11
C GLU A 132 -14.37 39.28 14.61
N ASP A 133 -14.03 37.97 14.54
CA ASP A 133 -12.79 37.51 15.21
C ASP A 133 -12.11 36.38 14.41
N GLY A 134 -11.03 36.72 13.71
CA GLY A 134 -10.21 35.76 12.97
C GLY A 134 -9.48 34.78 13.90
N GLU A 135 -10.08 33.62 14.16
CA GLU A 135 -9.36 32.44 14.64
C GLU A 135 -9.05 31.54 13.44
N GLY A 136 -7.75 31.48 13.12
CA GLY A 136 -7.23 30.64 12.05
C GLY A 136 -7.68 29.19 12.22
N TRP A 137 -7.99 28.55 11.10
CA TRP A 137 -8.25 27.12 10.95
C TRP A 137 -7.24 26.30 11.76
N GLY A 138 -7.61 26.01 13.01
CA GLY A 138 -6.84 25.20 13.94
C GLY A 138 -6.75 23.81 13.36
N GLY A 139 -5.52 23.38 13.08
CA GLY A 139 -5.24 22.03 12.61
C GLY A 139 -6.01 21.03 13.47
N VAL A 140 -6.57 20.03 12.81
CA VAL A 140 -7.20 18.86 13.43
C VAL A 140 -6.28 18.36 14.54
N GLU A 141 -6.54 18.75 15.79
CA GLU A 141 -5.92 18.12 16.94
C GLU A 141 -6.44 16.69 16.94
N GLU A 142 -5.56 15.76 16.57
CA GLU A 142 -5.75 14.34 16.78
C GLU A 142 -5.98 14.13 18.27
N ASN A 143 -7.25 14.05 18.67
CA ASN A 143 -7.67 13.82 20.03
C ASN A 143 -6.98 12.54 20.55
N GLU A 144 -6.24 12.64 21.66
CA GLU A 144 -5.51 11.49 22.23
C GLU A 144 -6.45 10.33 22.59
N GLU A 145 -7.72 10.65 22.85
CA GLU A 145 -8.79 9.68 23.09
C GLU A 145 -9.16 8.88 21.83
N ASP A 146 -9.10 9.47 20.63
CA ASP A 146 -9.31 8.76 19.36
C ASP A 146 -8.11 7.88 19.01
N LYS A 147 -6.88 8.29 19.37
CA LYS A 147 -5.68 7.45 19.30
C LYS A 147 -5.72 6.30 20.30
N ALA A 148 -6.19 6.53 21.51
CA ALA A 148 -6.37 5.51 22.54
C ALA A 148 -7.51 4.55 22.20
N ALA A 149 -8.61 5.02 21.61
CA ALA A 149 -9.70 4.18 21.13
C ALA A 149 -9.29 3.35 19.90
N ALA A 150 -8.52 3.91 18.97
CA ALA A 150 -7.94 3.17 17.86
C ALA A 150 -6.89 2.14 18.32
N ALA A 151 -6.06 2.48 19.33
CA ALA A 151 -5.11 1.56 19.94
C ALA A 151 -5.79 0.47 20.79
N ALA A 152 -6.89 0.79 21.47
CA ALA A 152 -7.70 -0.16 22.23
C ALA A 152 -8.52 -1.10 21.30
N ALA A 153 -9.00 -0.57 20.16
CA ALA A 153 -9.60 -1.38 19.11
C ALA A 153 -8.58 -2.31 18.43
N ALA A 154 -7.35 -1.83 18.21
CA ALA A 154 -6.23 -2.64 17.74
C ALA A 154 -5.75 -3.67 18.79
N ALA A 155 -5.91 -3.39 20.09
CA ALA A 155 -5.59 -4.33 21.16
C ALA A 155 -6.71 -5.38 21.42
N ALA A 156 -7.95 -5.07 21.05
CA ALA A 156 -9.09 -5.99 21.12
C ALA A 156 -9.09 -7.01 19.97
N ASP A 157 -8.52 -6.66 18.82
CA ASP A 157 -8.20 -7.59 17.74
C ASP A 157 -6.87 -8.28 18.06
N LYS A 158 -6.90 -9.25 18.97
CA LYS A 158 -5.74 -10.14 19.16
C LYS A 158 -5.56 -10.91 17.85
N GLY A 159 -4.71 -10.37 16.98
CA GLY A 159 -4.22 -11.01 15.78
C GLY A 159 -3.96 -12.47 16.09
N THR A 160 -4.39 -13.36 15.19
CA THR A 160 -4.13 -14.78 15.42
C THR A 160 -2.62 -14.95 15.54
N ARG A 161 -2.13 -15.91 16.35
CA ARG A 161 -0.70 -16.21 16.53
C ARG A 161 0.11 -16.26 15.23
N VAL A 162 -0.54 -16.56 14.10
CA VAL A 162 0.09 -16.58 12.78
C VAL A 162 0.34 -15.18 12.23
N VAL A 163 -0.58 -14.22 12.44
CA VAL A 163 -0.42 -12.82 12.03
C VAL A 163 0.78 -12.21 12.75
N ASP A 164 0.88 -12.36 14.07
CA ASP A 164 2.01 -11.86 14.85
C ASP A 164 3.36 -12.36 14.31
N LEU A 165 3.44 -13.65 13.95
CA LEU A 165 4.65 -14.24 13.38
C LEU A 165 4.98 -13.67 11.99
N LEU A 166 3.96 -13.40 11.18
CA LEU A 166 4.13 -12.81 9.85
C LEU A 166 4.56 -11.34 9.95
N GLU A 167 4.05 -10.60 10.93
CA GLU A 167 4.45 -9.22 11.21
C GLU A 167 5.91 -9.16 11.66
N VAL A 168 6.33 -10.06 12.56
CA VAL A 168 7.73 -10.18 12.97
C VAL A 168 8.64 -10.53 11.78
N GLU A 169 8.20 -11.45 10.92
CA GLU A 169 8.95 -11.83 9.71
C GLU A 169 9.06 -10.66 8.72
N ALA A 170 7.99 -9.88 8.55
CA ALA A 170 7.97 -8.70 7.68
C ALA A 170 8.83 -7.54 8.22
N ASN A 171 8.83 -7.35 9.54
CA ASN A 171 9.64 -6.33 10.20
C ASN A 171 11.11 -6.69 10.34
N ARG A 172 11.52 -7.89 9.90
CA ARG A 172 12.91 -8.33 9.95
C ARG A 172 13.77 -7.41 9.07
N PRO A 173 14.79 -6.73 9.62
CA PRO A 173 15.66 -5.87 8.83
C PRO A 173 16.42 -6.72 7.80
N THR A 174 16.40 -6.28 6.55
CA THR A 174 17.23 -6.85 5.50
C THR A 174 18.54 -6.07 5.41
N GLU A 175 19.65 -6.79 5.38
CA GLU A 175 20.96 -6.17 5.17
C GLU A 175 21.03 -5.58 3.77
N LYS A 176 21.04 -4.25 3.69
CA LYS A 176 21.22 -3.55 2.42
C LYS A 176 22.67 -3.73 1.97
N TYR A 177 22.86 -4.33 0.79
CA TYR A 177 24.19 -4.45 0.20
C TYR A 177 24.78 -3.06 -0.10
N LYS A 178 25.90 -2.73 0.56
CA LYS A 178 26.66 -1.50 0.29
C LYS A 178 27.45 -1.67 -1.01
N ARG A 179 27.26 -0.74 -1.96
CA ARG A 179 28.02 -0.75 -3.21
C ARG A 179 29.43 -0.22 -2.96
N HIS A 180 30.45 -1.04 -3.23
CA HIS A 180 31.85 -0.61 -3.19
C HIS A 180 32.32 -0.13 -4.57
N GLN A 181 33.39 0.66 -4.59
CA GLN A 181 34.05 1.08 -5.83
C GLN A 181 34.97 0.00 -6.38
N SER A 182 35.12 -0.03 -7.69
CA SER A 182 36.11 -0.90 -8.35
C SER A 182 37.54 -0.50 -7.96
N GLU A 183 38.49 -1.43 -8.00
CA GLU A 183 39.91 -1.17 -7.69
C GLU A 183 40.52 -0.05 -8.55
N ARG A 184 40.30 -0.11 -9.86
CA ARG A 184 40.81 0.91 -10.80
C ARG A 184 40.23 2.30 -10.54
N GLU A 185 38.99 2.37 -10.06
CA GLU A 185 38.36 3.64 -9.69
C GLU A 185 38.97 4.22 -8.41
N ARG A 186 39.30 3.36 -7.44
CA ARG A 186 40.01 3.76 -6.22
C ARG A 186 41.40 4.33 -6.53
N GLU A 187 42.20 3.61 -7.31
CA GLU A 187 43.52 4.09 -7.76
C GLU A 187 43.43 5.40 -8.57
N TRP A 188 42.35 5.57 -9.33
CA TRP A 188 42.12 6.80 -10.09
C TRP A 188 41.80 7.99 -9.18
N ILE A 189 40.93 7.78 -8.19
CA ILE A 189 40.58 8.79 -7.19
C ILE A 189 41.80 9.13 -6.31
N GLU A 190 42.59 8.14 -5.92
CA GLU A 190 43.85 8.33 -5.18
C GLU A 190 44.82 9.23 -5.93
N ARG A 191 45.01 9.01 -7.23
CA ARG A 191 45.85 9.88 -8.08
C ARG A 191 45.30 11.31 -8.18
N LEU A 192 43.98 11.47 -8.21
CA LEU A 192 43.35 12.80 -8.21
C LEU A 192 43.53 13.52 -6.87
N LEU A 193 43.33 12.82 -5.75
CA LEU A 193 43.52 13.33 -4.39
C LEU A 193 45.00 13.70 -4.14
N ALA A 194 45.94 12.85 -4.58
CA ALA A 194 47.37 13.12 -4.43
C ALA A 194 47.83 14.39 -5.18
N ARG A 195 47.20 14.73 -6.31
CA ARG A 195 47.57 15.91 -7.11
C ARG A 195 46.84 17.19 -6.70
N HIS A 196 45.54 17.09 -6.41
CA HIS A 196 44.65 18.26 -6.24
C HIS A 196 44.12 18.43 -4.80
N GLY A 197 44.45 17.50 -3.88
CA GLY A 197 43.93 17.52 -2.51
C GLY A 197 42.41 17.31 -2.51
N ASP A 198 41.67 18.16 -1.80
CA ASP A 198 40.19 18.12 -1.75
C ASP A 198 39.51 19.04 -2.79
N ASN A 199 40.26 19.69 -3.68
CA ASN A 199 39.72 20.67 -4.64
C ASN A 199 39.06 20.01 -5.85
N THR A 200 37.78 19.65 -5.74
CA THR A 200 36.98 18.98 -6.79
C THR A 200 36.88 19.80 -8.09
N ALA A 201 36.84 21.13 -7.99
CA ALA A 201 36.80 22.03 -9.14
C ALA A 201 38.10 22.01 -9.98
N ALA A 202 39.25 21.75 -9.34
CA ALA A 202 40.54 21.60 -10.02
C ALA A 202 40.66 20.22 -10.67
N MET A 203 40.19 19.17 -10.00
CA MET A 203 40.14 17.80 -10.55
C MET A 203 39.27 17.70 -11.79
N ALA A 204 38.12 18.38 -11.81
CA ALA A 204 37.22 18.38 -12.96
C ALA A 204 37.88 19.02 -14.20
N ARG A 205 38.74 20.02 -14.00
CA ARG A 205 39.48 20.71 -15.07
C ARG A 205 40.77 20.01 -15.50
N ASP A 206 41.20 18.96 -14.80
CA ASP A 206 42.43 18.23 -15.13
C ASP A 206 42.20 17.25 -16.29
N HIS A 207 42.46 17.68 -17.52
CA HIS A 207 42.31 16.84 -18.70
C HIS A 207 43.21 15.59 -18.73
N ARG A 208 44.31 15.57 -17.97
CA ARG A 208 45.26 14.45 -17.98
C ARG A 208 44.81 13.35 -17.01
N LEU A 209 44.46 13.73 -15.79
CA LEU A 209 43.99 12.76 -14.79
C LEU A 209 42.49 12.48 -14.88
N ASN A 210 41.68 13.35 -15.48
CA ASN A 210 40.26 13.11 -15.73
C ASN A 210 39.95 13.02 -17.24
N PRO A 211 40.41 11.96 -17.96
CA PRO A 211 40.19 11.82 -19.41
C PRO A 211 38.71 11.79 -19.77
N MET A 212 37.87 11.23 -18.88
CA MET A 212 36.43 11.09 -19.09
C MET A 212 35.65 12.37 -18.77
N GLN A 213 36.33 13.47 -18.42
CA GLN A 213 35.71 14.76 -18.13
C GLN A 213 34.56 14.65 -17.12
N GLN A 214 34.76 13.87 -16.05
CA GLN A 214 33.79 13.71 -14.98
C GLN A 214 33.49 15.07 -14.33
N THR A 215 32.21 15.34 -14.11
CA THR A 215 31.76 16.59 -13.50
C THR A 215 32.17 16.67 -12.04
N GLU A 216 32.29 17.90 -11.52
CA GLU A 216 32.66 18.17 -10.14
C GLU A 216 31.76 17.42 -9.14
N ALA A 217 30.44 17.45 -9.36
CA ALA A 217 29.48 16.74 -8.51
C ALA A 217 29.68 15.23 -8.51
N ASN A 218 30.08 14.62 -9.64
CA ASN A 218 30.33 13.18 -9.70
C ASN A 218 31.62 12.81 -8.97
N LEU A 219 32.68 13.61 -9.15
CA LEU A 219 33.94 13.46 -8.41
C LEU A 219 33.70 13.58 -6.90
N LYS A 220 32.90 14.55 -6.46
CA LYS A 220 32.53 14.71 -5.04
C LYS A 220 31.84 13.47 -4.47
N LYS A 221 30.87 12.89 -5.21
CA LYS A 221 30.18 11.66 -4.80
C LYS A 221 31.14 10.47 -4.70
N LYS A 222 32.02 10.32 -5.70
CA LYS A 222 33.01 9.23 -5.73
C LYS A 222 34.04 9.37 -4.61
N ILE A 223 34.52 10.58 -4.33
CA ILE A 223 35.44 10.81 -3.20
C ILE A 223 34.74 10.53 -1.87
N ALA A 224 33.47 10.90 -1.71
CA ALA A 224 32.71 10.58 -0.50
C ALA A 224 32.58 9.07 -0.27
N ILE A 225 32.23 8.31 -1.32
CA ILE A 225 32.16 6.83 -1.25
C ILE A 225 33.55 6.23 -1.01
N TYR A 226 34.61 6.80 -1.61
CA TYR A 226 35.99 6.35 -1.39
C TYR A 226 36.38 6.50 0.09
N LYS A 227 36.12 7.68 0.68
CA LYS A 227 36.38 7.97 2.10
C LYS A 227 35.54 7.09 3.03
N GLU A 228 34.28 6.81 2.69
CA GLU A 228 33.41 5.90 3.46
C GLU A 228 33.92 4.45 3.44
N ASN A 229 34.52 3.99 2.34
CA ASN A 229 35.08 2.64 2.23
C ASN A 229 36.48 2.48 2.86
N LEU A 230 37.17 3.58 3.17
CA LEU A 230 38.50 3.57 3.79
C LEU A 230 38.41 3.48 5.34
N ASN A 231 37.29 3.92 5.91
CA ASN A 231 36.94 3.80 7.32
C ASN A 231 36.17 2.50 7.60
#